data_AF-A0AAW5A2J7-F1
#
_entry.id   AF-A0AAW5A2J7-F1
#
_cell.length_a   1.000
_cell.length_b   1.000
_cell.length_c   1.000
_cell.angle_alpha   90.00
_cell.angle_beta   90.00
_cell.angle_gamma   90.00
#
_symmetry.space_group_name_H-M   'P 1'
#
loop_
_entity.id
_entity.type
_entity.pdbx_description
1 polymer ?
#
loop_
_entity_poly.entity_id
_entity_poly.type
_entity_poly.pdbx_seq_one_letter_code
_entity_poly.pdbx_strand_id
1 'polypeptide(L)'
;MSEQKHTPGPWMVDPDHPRDISPADDLRLGVASICNADNINGGWVFGEASKANASLVAAAPDLLQWLLALECDINTMAYCYDKKPENFCRAMAVAKENAIHARAAIAKARGQS
;
A
#
# COMPACT_ATOMS: atom_id res chain seq x y z
N MET A 1 -1.35 5.85 23.99
CA MET A 1 -2.10 6.01 22.74
C MET A 1 -1.08 5.89 21.61
N SER A 2 -1.25 4.95 20.68
CA SER A 2 -0.28 4.79 19.60
C SER A 2 -0.29 6.03 18.71
N GLU A 3 0.87 6.41 18.17
CA GLU A 3 1.06 7.60 17.33
C GLU A 3 0.35 7.50 15.95
N GLN A 4 -0.39 6.41 15.69
CA GLN A 4 -1.16 6.23 14.45
C GLN A 4 -2.47 7.01 14.50
N LYS A 5 -2.61 7.97 13.57
CA LYS A 5 -3.83 8.77 13.37
C LYS A 5 -4.78 8.17 12.34
N HIS A 6 -4.35 7.17 11.57
CA HIS A 6 -5.15 6.50 10.55
C HIS A 6 -5.57 5.10 11.01
N THR A 7 -6.63 4.56 10.41
CA THR A 7 -7.04 3.17 10.63
C THR A 7 -5.86 2.23 10.30
N PRO A 8 -5.50 1.29 11.17
CA PRO A 8 -4.48 0.30 10.85
C PRO A 8 -4.88 -0.52 9.63
N GLY A 9 -3.87 -0.94 8.85
CA GLY A 9 -4.05 -1.95 7.81
C GLY A 9 -4.07 -3.38 8.40
N PRO A 10 -4.26 -4.40 7.57
CA PRO A 10 -4.45 -4.32 6.12
C PRO A 10 -5.87 -3.88 5.75
N TRP A 11 -5.98 -3.12 4.65
CA TRP A 11 -7.27 -2.79 4.05
C TRP A 11 -7.50 -3.64 2.79
N MET A 12 -8.77 -3.82 2.44
CA MET A 12 -9.19 -4.49 1.21
C MET A 12 -10.40 -3.80 0.60
N VAL A 13 -10.60 -4.04 -0.69
CA VAL A 13 -11.86 -3.72 -1.37
C VAL A 13 -12.91 -4.73 -0.90
N ASP A 14 -14.06 -4.25 -0.44
CA ASP A 14 -15.16 -5.11 -0.05
C ASP A 14 -15.63 -5.94 -1.28
N PRO A 15 -15.60 -7.29 -1.21
CA PRO A 15 -16.00 -8.14 -2.34
C PRO A 15 -17.48 -8.01 -2.73
N ASP A 16 -18.35 -7.70 -1.76
CA ASP A 16 -19.78 -7.53 -1.97
C ASP A 16 -20.11 -6.09 -2.39
N HIS A 17 -19.27 -5.13 -1.99
CA HIS A 17 -19.41 -3.71 -2.31
C HIS A 17 -18.11 -3.13 -2.86
N PRO A 18 -17.79 -3.30 -4.16
CA PRO A 18 -16.47 -2.97 -4.72
C PRO A 18 -16.10 -1.47 -4.69
N ARG A 19 -17.02 -0.61 -4.23
CA ARG A 19 -16.79 0.81 -3.96
C ARG A 19 -16.19 1.06 -2.59
N ASP A 20 -16.38 0.15 -1.65
CA ASP A 20 -16.07 0.36 -0.24
C ASP A 20 -14.74 -0.33 0.12
N ILE A 21 -13.97 0.37 0.94
CA ILE A 21 -12.69 -0.08 1.46
C ILE A 21 -12.84 -0.28 2.96
N SER A 22 -12.48 -1.47 3.45
CA SER A 22 -12.64 -1.86 4.84
C SER A 22 -11.36 -2.53 5.37
N PRO A 23 -11.16 -2.63 6.70
CA PRO A 23 -10.16 -3.54 7.25
C PRO A 23 -10.42 -4.97 6.77
N ALA A 24 -9.36 -5.72 6.51
CA ALA A 24 -9.50 -7.08 5.99
C ALA A 24 -10.14 -8.07 6.98
N ASP A 25 -10.16 -7.72 8.27
CA ASP A 25 -10.72 -8.52 9.36
C ASP A 25 -12.13 -8.08 9.80
N ASP A 26 -12.62 -6.91 9.35
CA ASP A 26 -13.98 -6.44 9.65
C ASP A 26 -14.56 -5.58 8.51
N LEU A 27 -15.25 -6.23 7.57
CA LEU A 27 -15.88 -5.56 6.43
C LEU A 27 -17.02 -4.59 6.82
N ARG A 28 -17.51 -4.66 8.07
CA ARG A 28 -18.56 -3.76 8.57
C ARG A 28 -18.04 -2.36 8.87
N LEU A 29 -16.72 -2.18 8.97
CA LEU A 29 -16.09 -0.89 9.19
C LEU A 29 -15.63 -0.27 7.88
N GLY A 30 -16.33 0.76 7.40
CA GLY A 30 -15.89 1.52 6.23
C GLY A 30 -14.71 2.45 6.55
N VAL A 31 -13.59 2.29 5.84
CA VAL A 31 -12.45 3.22 5.85
C VAL A 31 -12.64 4.33 4.82
N ALA A 32 -13.07 3.95 3.62
CA ALA A 32 -13.30 4.87 2.50
C ALA A 32 -14.34 4.30 1.53
N SER A 33 -14.97 5.18 0.73
CA SER A 33 -15.83 4.78 -0.38
C SER A 33 -15.41 5.55 -1.65
N ILE A 34 -15.38 4.85 -2.78
CA ILE A 34 -14.89 5.37 -4.05
C ILE A 34 -16.05 5.87 -4.91
N CYS A 35 -15.96 7.12 -5.34
CA CYS A 35 -16.90 7.69 -6.29
C CYS A 35 -16.72 7.09 -7.69
N ASN A 36 -17.82 7.02 -8.44
CA ASN A 36 -17.80 6.69 -9.86
C ASN A 36 -16.96 7.72 -10.62
N ALA A 37 -15.88 7.27 -11.25
CA ALA A 37 -14.97 8.10 -12.05
C ALA A 37 -15.12 7.86 -13.56
N ASP A 38 -15.79 6.78 -13.95
CA ASP A 38 -15.95 6.38 -15.35
C ASP A 38 -17.26 6.97 -15.92
N ASN A 39 -17.24 7.39 -17.19
CA ASN A 39 -18.42 7.94 -17.86
C ASN A 39 -18.82 7.07 -19.05
N ILE A 40 -20.07 6.59 -19.03
CA ILE A 40 -20.69 5.87 -20.15
C ILE A 40 -21.96 6.61 -20.53
N ASN A 41 -22.01 7.13 -21.75
CA ASN A 41 -23.18 7.84 -22.31
C ASN A 41 -23.70 8.97 -21.42
N GLY A 42 -22.80 9.70 -20.74
CA GLY A 42 -23.17 10.81 -19.84
C GLY A 42 -23.51 10.38 -18.42
N GLY A 43 -23.55 9.08 -18.11
CA GLY A 43 -23.75 8.54 -16.78
C GLY A 43 -22.43 8.17 -16.09
N TRP A 44 -22.29 8.55 -14.82
CA TRP A 44 -21.16 8.13 -13.99
C TRP A 44 -21.35 6.69 -13.52
N VAL A 45 -20.42 5.81 -13.86
CA VAL A 45 -20.46 4.39 -13.53
C VAL A 45 -19.20 3.98 -12.78
N PHE A 46 -19.29 2.84 -12.08
CA PHE A 46 -18.15 2.21 -11.44
C PHE A 46 -17.42 1.31 -12.45
N GLY A 47 -16.53 1.91 -13.23
CA GLY A 47 -15.75 1.23 -14.26
C GLY A 47 -14.30 0.98 -13.84
N GLU A 48 -13.42 0.89 -14.83
CA GLU A 48 -12.01 0.52 -14.62
C GLU A 48 -11.23 1.58 -13.85
N ALA A 49 -11.47 2.88 -14.09
CA ALA A 49 -10.82 3.93 -13.33
C ALA A 49 -11.25 3.90 -11.86
N SER A 50 -12.53 3.65 -11.60
CA SER A 50 -13.08 3.53 -10.25
C SER A 50 -12.49 2.32 -9.50
N LYS A 51 -12.38 1.16 -10.17
CA LYS A 51 -11.71 -0.03 -9.62
C LYS A 51 -10.24 0.22 -9.32
N ALA A 52 -9.52 0.87 -10.24
CA ALA A 52 -8.11 1.20 -10.03
C ALA A 52 -7.92 2.12 -8.81
N ASN A 53 -8.82 3.10 -8.62
CA ASN A 53 -8.81 3.96 -7.43
C ASN A 53 -9.07 3.17 -6.14
N ALA A 54 -10.03 2.22 -6.17
CA ALA A 54 -10.28 1.33 -5.03
C ALA A 54 -9.06 0.50 -4.67
N SER A 55 -8.40 -0.12 -5.66
CA SER A 55 -7.15 -0.87 -5.46
C SER A 55 -6.03 -0.02 -4.88
N LEU A 56 -5.85 1.21 -5.38
CA LEU A 56 -4.84 2.15 -4.87
C LEU A 56 -5.08 2.51 -3.40
N VAL A 57 -6.33 2.84 -3.03
CA VAL A 57 -6.68 3.19 -1.65
C VAL A 57 -6.54 1.98 -0.72
N ALA A 58 -6.99 0.79 -1.14
CA ALA A 58 -6.82 -0.45 -0.36
C ALA A 58 -5.34 -0.82 -0.12
N ALA A 59 -4.43 -0.40 -1.00
CA ALA A 59 -3.00 -0.63 -0.85
C ALA A 59 -2.27 0.45 -0.03
N ALA A 60 -2.93 1.55 0.35
CA ALA A 60 -2.28 2.69 0.98
C ALA A 60 -1.51 2.36 2.27
N PRO A 61 -2.03 1.51 3.21
CA PRO A 61 -1.27 1.14 4.41
C PRO A 61 0.02 0.37 4.06
N ASP A 62 -0.08 -0.59 3.14
CA ASP A 62 1.05 -1.42 2.71
C ASP A 62 2.10 -0.55 2.01
N LEU A 63 1.67 0.34 1.11
CA LEU A 63 2.55 1.29 0.43
C LEU A 63 3.30 2.20 1.42
N LEU A 64 2.59 2.78 2.39
CA LEU A 64 3.20 3.65 3.40
C LEU A 64 4.22 2.89 4.25
N GLN A 65 3.85 1.71 4.75
CA GLN A 65 4.74 0.86 5.55
C GLN A 65 6.04 0.55 4.79
N TRP A 66 5.93 0.08 3.54
CA TRP A 66 7.11 -0.33 2.79
C TRP A 66 7.94 0.83 2.27
N LEU A 67 7.33 2.00 2.04
CA LEU A 67 8.09 3.21 1.74
C LEU A 67 8.95 3.64 2.93
N LEU A 68 8.40 3.64 4.15
CA LEU A 68 9.14 3.95 5.38
C LEU A 68 10.26 2.95 5.66
N ALA A 69 10.00 1.66 5.43
CA ALA A 69 11.02 0.62 5.57
C ALA A 69 12.17 0.84 4.58
N LEU A 70 11.87 1.10 3.30
CA LEU A 70 12.89 1.35 2.28
C LEU A 70 13.68 2.63 2.53
N GLU A 71 13.05 3.70 3.05
CA GLU A 71 13.77 4.91 3.47
C GLU A 71 14.80 4.59 4.57
N CYS A 72 14.39 3.81 5.58
CA CYS A 72 15.29 3.36 6.65
C CYS A 72 16.43 2.49 6.10
N ASP A 73 16.14 1.58 5.17
CA ASP A 73 17.12 0.70 4.56
C ASP A 73 18.18 1.47 3.77
N ILE A 74 17.77 2.48 2.99
CA ILE A 74 18.69 3.32 2.21
C ILE A 74 19.62 4.08 3.16
N ASN A 75 19.08 4.67 4.23
CA ASN A 75 19.88 5.38 5.23
C ASN A 75 20.85 4.43 5.95
N THR A 76 20.41 3.20 6.27
CA THR A 76 21.25 2.17 6.89
C THR A 76 22.37 1.73 5.95
N MET A 77 22.07 1.52 4.67
CA MET A 77 23.09 1.17 3.66
C MET A 77 24.12 2.29 3.50
N ALA A 78 23.71 3.55 3.43
CA ALA A 78 24.62 4.69 3.35
C ALA A 78 25.54 4.77 4.57
N TYR A 79 24.98 4.62 5.78
CA TYR A 79 25.77 4.58 7.01
C TYR A 79 26.76 3.41 7.02
N CYS A 80 26.32 2.19 6.63
CA CYS A 80 27.19 1.03 6.56
C CYS A 80 28.31 1.22 5.54
N TYR A 81 28.02 1.80 4.37
CA TYR A 81 29.02 2.10 3.36
C TYR A 81 30.14 2.99 3.91
N ASP A 82 29.77 4.06 4.63
CA ASP A 82 30.74 5.05 5.12
C ASP A 82 31.44 4.66 6.44
N LYS A 83 30.73 3.98 7.35
CA LYS A 83 31.16 3.82 8.76
C LYS A 83 31.35 2.38 9.20
N LYS A 84 30.65 1.43 8.56
CA LYS A 84 30.58 0.02 8.97
C LYS A 84 30.48 -0.91 7.75
N PRO A 85 31.50 -0.92 6.87
CA PRO A 85 31.44 -1.65 5.60
C PRO A 85 31.23 -3.16 5.80
N GLU A 86 31.67 -3.70 6.93
CA GLU A 86 31.43 -5.10 7.34
C GLU A 86 29.93 -5.46 7.42
N ASN A 87 29.06 -4.47 7.65
CA ASN A 87 27.62 -4.66 7.76
C ASN A 87 26.87 -4.36 6.45
N PHE A 88 27.54 -3.84 5.42
CA PHE A 88 26.89 -3.37 4.19
C PHE A 88 26.12 -4.48 3.47
N CYS A 89 26.73 -5.66 3.32
CA CYS A 89 26.07 -6.81 2.68
C CYS A 89 24.78 -7.23 3.41
N ARG A 90 24.76 -7.14 4.75
CA ARG A 90 23.57 -7.43 5.55
C ARG A 90 22.49 -6.37 5.35
N ALA A 91 22.85 -5.09 5.39
CA ALA A 91 21.92 -3.99 5.13
C ALA A 91 21.29 -4.11 3.73
N MET A 92 22.10 -4.44 2.71
CA MET A 92 21.62 -4.67 1.35
C MET A 92 20.68 -5.88 1.25
N ALA A 93 20.92 -6.96 2.00
CA ALA A 93 20.03 -8.12 2.02
C ALA A 93 18.64 -7.76 2.58
N VAL A 94 18.58 -6.98 3.67
CA VAL A 94 17.33 -6.47 4.25
C VAL A 94 16.60 -5.56 3.27
N ALA A 95 17.31 -4.62 2.64
CA ALA A 95 16.74 -3.74 1.62
C ALA A 95 16.11 -4.51 0.46
N LYS A 96 16.76 -5.61 0.03
CA LYS A 96 16.26 -6.47 -1.04
C LYS A 96 14.96 -7.19 -0.64
N GLU A 97 14.86 -7.66 0.60
CA GLU A 97 13.66 -8.30 1.14
C GLU A 97 12.49 -7.31 1.22
N ASN A 98 12.71 -6.13 1.82
CA ASN A 98 11.69 -5.08 1.89
C ASN A 98 11.24 -4.62 0.50
N ALA A 99 12.15 -4.59 -0.49
CA ALA A 99 11.79 -4.28 -1.87
C ALA A 99 10.87 -5.34 -2.52
N ILE A 100 10.87 -6.60 -2.07
CA ILE A 100 9.91 -7.61 -2.54
C ILE A 100 8.51 -7.25 -2.04
N HIS A 101 8.38 -6.92 -0.76
CA HIS A 101 7.09 -6.52 -0.19
C HIS A 101 6.57 -5.20 -0.77
N ALA A 102 7.45 -4.22 -0.99
CA ALA A 102 7.10 -2.98 -1.69
C ALA A 102 6.54 -3.24 -3.09
N ARG A 103 7.13 -4.19 -3.84
CA ARG A 103 6.61 -4.58 -5.17
C ARG A 103 5.24 -5.24 -5.07
N ALA A 104 4.99 -6.07 -4.06
CA ALA A 104 3.67 -6.65 -3.83
C ALA A 104 2.62 -5.57 -3.52
N ALA A 105 2.96 -4.59 -2.68
CA ALA A 105 2.08 -3.45 -2.40
C ALA A 105 1.80 -2.60 -3.66
N ILE A 106 2.82 -2.38 -4.50
CA ILE A 106 2.65 -1.70 -5.81
C ILE A 106 1.76 -2.52 -6.75
N ALA A 107 1.91 -3.85 -6.79
CA ALA A 107 1.05 -4.72 -7.60
C ALA A 107 -0.40 -4.63 -7.13
N LYS A 108 -0.65 -4.71 -5.81
CA LYS A 108 -1.97 -4.49 -5.20
C LYS A 108 -2.54 -3.12 -5.58
N ALA A 109 -1.75 -2.05 -5.47
CA ALA A 109 -2.16 -0.69 -5.81
C ALA A 109 -2.54 -0.53 -7.30
N ARG A 110 -1.93 -1.34 -8.17
CA ARG A 110 -2.24 -1.41 -9.61
C ARG A 110 -3.39 -2.36 -9.94
N GLY A 111 -3.98 -3.04 -8.96
CA GLY A 111 -5.02 -4.05 -9.17
C GLY A 111 -4.50 -5.34 -9.79
N GLN A 112 -3.23 -5.69 -9.57
CA GLN A 112 -2.55 -6.86 -10.15
C GLN A 112 -2.35 -8.01 -9.16
N SER A 113 -3.08 -8.00 -8.04
CA SER A 113 -2.98 -8.95 -6.92
C SER A 113 -3.77 -10.23 -7.15
#